data_AF-A0AA36GXB5-F1
#
_entry.id   AF-A0AA36GXB5-F1
#
_cell.length_a   1.000
_cell.length_b   1.000
_cell.length_c   1.000
_cell.angle_alpha   90.00
_cell.angle_beta   90.00
_cell.angle_gamma   90.00
#
_symmetry.space_group_name_H-M   'P 1'
#
loop_
_entity.id
_entity.type
_entity.pdbx_description
1 polymer ?
#
loop_
_entity_poly.entity_id
_entity_poly.type
_entity_poly.pdbx_seq_one_letter_code
_entity_poly.pdbx_strand_id
1 'polypeptide(L)'
;MLYGSLPSGEHPTPLVLFFTAFARHRHRCQHSFFIRPECSKKEEEMRGFKAFLIITKSLDLAFMLAVLLLVFVVKSVAFYPFLAFTIIEILILSVAVFHGRTPSLSVLLIYIALEIVKALAAITLALVTVLYDHDKHCAVTECKIFDFTPVERFRFFWFLISKAAFSMFLCLVAMAHSPQLHDYNAEDDTAPLSF
;
A
#
# COMPACT_ATOMS: atom_id res chain seq x y z
N MET A 1 -36.56 25.45 -7.09
CA MET A 1 -36.55 25.81 -8.52
C MET A 1 -35.12 26.15 -8.92
N LEU A 2 -34.46 25.24 -9.66
CA LEU A 2 -33.36 25.45 -10.63
C LEU A 2 -32.69 24.08 -10.87
N TYR A 3 -33.33 23.25 -11.71
CA TYR A 3 -32.68 22.11 -12.34
C TYR A 3 -32.11 22.61 -13.69
N GLY A 4 -30.80 22.63 -13.81
CA GLY A 4 -30.11 22.79 -15.10
C GLY A 4 -29.86 21.41 -15.68
N SER A 5 -30.50 21.12 -16.81
CA SER A 5 -30.32 19.91 -17.60
C SER A 5 -28.90 19.86 -18.18
N LEU A 6 -28.15 18.77 -17.94
CA LEU A 6 -26.96 18.41 -18.71
C LEU A 6 -27.30 17.29 -19.71
N PRO A 7 -26.65 17.27 -20.88
CA PRO A 7 -27.05 16.43 -22.02
C PRO A 7 -26.68 14.96 -21.82
N SER A 8 -27.58 14.10 -22.30
CA SER A 8 -27.42 12.66 -22.42
C SER A 8 -26.36 12.33 -23.48
N GLY A 9 -25.19 11.82 -23.10
CA GLY A 9 -24.23 11.32 -24.09
C GLY A 9 -22.76 11.14 -23.72
N GLU A 10 -22.32 11.30 -22.48
CA GLU A 10 -20.92 11.02 -22.10
C GLU A 10 -20.85 10.00 -20.96
N HIS A 11 -20.14 8.90 -21.20
CA HIS A 11 -19.75 7.96 -20.14
C HIS A 11 -18.92 8.72 -19.10
N PRO A 12 -19.33 8.78 -17.82
CA PRO A 12 -18.54 9.43 -16.79
C PRO A 12 -17.23 8.65 -16.63
N THR A 13 -16.10 9.34 -16.76
CA THR A 13 -14.79 8.79 -16.42
C THR A 13 -14.79 8.38 -14.94
N PRO A 14 -14.05 7.32 -14.56
CA PRO A 14 -14.04 6.77 -13.20
C PRO A 14 -13.66 7.79 -12.11
N LEU A 15 -13.06 8.91 -12.50
CA LEU A 15 -12.71 10.03 -11.63
C LEU A 15 -13.94 10.81 -11.11
N VAL A 16 -15.02 10.92 -11.89
CA VAL A 16 -16.22 11.72 -11.52
C VAL A 16 -17.13 10.95 -10.56
N LEU A 17 -17.22 9.62 -10.70
CA LEU A 17 -17.86 8.72 -9.74
C LEU A 17 -17.14 8.73 -8.38
N PHE A 18 -15.81 8.94 -8.38
CA PHE A 18 -15.00 9.03 -7.17
C PHE A 18 -15.33 10.26 -6.31
N PHE A 19 -15.68 11.39 -6.93
CA PHE A 19 -16.01 12.63 -6.20
C PHE A 19 -17.44 12.65 -5.65
N THR A 20 -18.41 12.01 -6.32
CA THR A 20 -19.80 11.95 -5.82
C THR A 20 -19.97 10.97 -4.65
N ALA A 21 -19.15 9.91 -4.58
CA ALA A 21 -19.09 9.02 -3.42
C ALA A 21 -18.44 9.69 -2.18
N PHE A 22 -17.51 10.63 -2.40
CA PHE A 22 -16.77 11.32 -1.33
C PHE A 22 -17.65 12.25 -0.46
N ALA A 23 -18.79 12.73 -0.98
CA ALA A 23 -19.65 13.66 -0.26
C ALA A 23 -20.70 12.99 0.66
N ARG A 24 -20.98 11.68 0.49
CA ARG A 24 -22.12 11.04 1.16
C ARG A 24 -21.76 10.31 2.47
N HIS A 25 -20.50 9.91 2.66
CA HIS A 25 -20.08 9.13 3.83
C HIS A 25 -19.84 9.98 5.11
N ARG A 26 -19.73 11.31 4.98
CA ARG A 26 -19.45 12.22 6.12
C ARG A 26 -20.66 12.41 7.06
N HIS A 27 -21.87 12.08 6.63
CA HIS A 27 -23.10 12.53 7.30
C HIS A 27 -23.73 11.55 8.32
N ARG A 28 -23.25 10.31 8.48
CA ARG A 28 -24.03 9.28 9.20
C ARG A 28 -23.82 9.15 10.72
N CYS A 29 -22.68 9.53 11.31
CA CYS A 29 -22.51 9.63 12.78
C CYS A 29 -22.46 11.10 13.29
N GLN A 30 -22.57 12.11 12.43
CA GLN A 30 -22.43 13.53 12.86
C GLN A 30 -23.76 14.16 13.35
N HIS A 31 -24.92 13.55 13.09
CA HIS A 31 -26.21 14.23 13.27
C HIS A 31 -27.15 13.67 14.34
N SER A 32 -26.74 12.66 15.12
CA SER A 32 -27.60 12.11 16.17
C SER A 32 -26.82 11.95 17.47
N PHE A 33 -27.02 12.90 18.38
CA PHE A 33 -26.62 12.89 19.78
C PHE A 33 -27.40 11.83 20.60
N PHE A 34 -27.68 10.68 19.99
CA PHE A 34 -28.31 9.54 20.64
C PHE A 34 -27.28 8.41 20.65
N ILE A 35 -26.81 8.08 21.85
CA ILE A 35 -25.79 7.07 22.14
C ILE A 35 -26.23 5.73 21.51
N ARG A 36 -25.75 5.46 20.28
CA ARG A 36 -25.86 4.15 19.66
C ARG A 36 -24.57 3.41 19.98
N PRO A 37 -24.59 2.30 20.74
CA PRO A 37 -23.37 1.52 21.05
C PRO A 37 -22.61 1.10 19.80
N GLU A 38 -23.29 1.03 18.65
CA GLU A 38 -22.72 0.76 17.33
C GLU A 38 -21.75 1.84 16.81
N CYS A 39 -21.99 3.16 16.99
CA CYS A 39 -21.01 4.19 16.56
C CYS A 39 -19.75 4.14 17.46
N SER A 40 -19.88 3.86 18.77
CA SER A 40 -18.74 3.73 19.70
C SER A 40 -17.83 2.56 19.31
N LYS A 41 -18.44 1.42 18.97
CA LYS A 41 -17.70 0.23 18.51
C LYS A 41 -16.96 0.48 17.19
N LYS A 42 -17.60 1.13 16.22
CA LYS A 42 -16.96 1.49 14.94
C LYS A 42 -15.78 2.45 15.10
N GLU A 43 -15.88 3.40 16.03
CA GLU A 43 -14.79 4.33 16.31
C GLU A 43 -13.58 3.63 16.96
N GLU A 44 -13.83 2.66 17.85
CA GLU A 44 -12.80 1.81 18.44
C GLU A 44 -12.10 0.93 17.40
N GLU A 45 -12.86 0.27 16.52
CA GLU A 45 -12.32 -0.53 15.42
C GLU A 45 -11.48 0.32 14.46
N MET A 46 -11.96 1.51 14.11
CA MET A 46 -11.23 2.46 13.26
C MET A 46 -9.91 2.92 13.91
N ARG A 47 -9.93 3.19 15.22
CA ARG A 47 -8.73 3.57 15.97
C ARG A 47 -7.72 2.42 16.03
N GLY A 48 -8.19 1.19 16.26
CA GLY A 48 -7.37 -0.02 16.23
C GLY A 48 -6.73 -0.24 14.86
N PHE A 49 -7.51 -0.12 13.79
CA PHE A 49 -7.03 -0.26 12.41
C PHE A 49 -5.95 0.79 12.05
N LYS A 50 -6.18 2.06 12.40
CA LYS A 50 -5.19 3.14 12.20
C LYS A 50 -3.88 2.87 12.94
N ALA A 51 -3.97 2.45 14.21
CA ALA A 51 -2.79 2.12 15.00
C ALA A 51 -2.03 0.94 14.39
N PHE A 52 -2.75 -0.10 13.94
CA PHE A 52 -2.17 -1.25 13.26
C PHE A 52 -1.37 -0.83 12.00
N LEU A 53 -1.93 -0.02 11.11
CA LEU A 53 -1.23 0.44 9.91
C LEU A 53 0.05 1.23 10.23
N ILE A 54 -0.04 2.18 11.17
CA ILE A 54 1.11 3.03 11.53
C ILE A 54 2.20 2.21 12.22
N ILE A 55 1.83 1.34 13.17
CA ILE A 55 2.81 0.53 13.92
C ILE A 55 3.51 -0.45 13.00
N THR A 56 2.77 -1.22 12.19
CA THR A 56 3.37 -2.20 11.29
C THR A 56 4.32 -1.54 10.28
N LYS A 57 3.94 -0.38 9.73
CA LYS A 57 4.81 0.38 8.81
C LYS A 57 6.01 1.01 9.49
N SER A 58 5.85 1.50 10.73
CA SER A 58 6.96 2.04 11.50
C SER A 58 7.99 0.95 11.84
N LEU A 59 7.54 -0.26 12.17
CA LEU A 59 8.42 -1.41 12.39
C LEU A 59 9.15 -1.84 11.11
N ASP A 60 8.46 -1.88 9.97
CA ASP A 60 9.07 -2.20 8.67
C ASP A 60 10.11 -1.13 8.28
N LEU A 61 9.83 0.15 8.49
CA LEU A 61 10.79 1.23 8.26
C LEU A 61 12.00 1.12 9.19
N ALA A 62 11.80 0.86 10.49
CA ALA A 62 12.90 0.68 11.43
C ALA A 62 13.80 -0.50 11.03
N PHE A 63 13.20 -1.61 10.59
CA PHE A 63 13.93 -2.75 10.05
C PHE A 63 14.72 -2.39 8.78
N MET A 64 14.11 -1.66 7.84
CA MET A 64 14.78 -1.21 6.62
C MET A 64 15.94 -0.27 6.90
N LEU A 65 15.80 0.65 7.87
CA LEU A 65 16.89 1.51 8.30
C LEU A 65 18.04 0.71 8.92
N ALA A 66 17.74 -0.30 9.74
CA ALA A 66 18.76 -1.19 10.30
C ALA A 66 19.51 -1.97 9.20
N VAL A 67 18.79 -2.52 8.23
CA VAL A 67 19.39 -3.20 7.06
C VAL A 67 20.21 -2.23 6.23
N LEU A 68 19.72 -1.02 5.96
CA LEU A 68 20.43 0.00 5.21
C LEU A 68 21.74 0.41 5.90
N LEU A 69 21.71 0.59 7.23
CA LEU A 69 22.90 0.88 8.04
C LEU A 69 23.91 -0.27 7.98
N LEU A 70 23.43 -1.52 8.11
CA LEU A 70 24.29 -2.70 7.99
C LEU A 70 24.98 -2.74 6.62
N VAL A 71 24.20 -2.59 5.55
CA VAL A 71 24.67 -2.62 4.15
C VAL A 71 25.66 -1.48 3.87
N PHE A 72 25.43 -0.30 4.46
CA PHE A 72 26.35 0.84 4.42
C PHE A 72 27.69 0.51 5.10
N VAL A 73 27.66 -0.08 6.30
CA VAL A 73 28.88 -0.45 7.05
C VAL A 73 29.71 -1.50 6.30
N VAL A 74 29.06 -2.49 5.67
CA VAL A 74 29.75 -3.50 4.86
C VAL A 74 30.12 -3.02 3.45
N LYS A 75 29.81 -1.76 3.09
CA LYS A 75 30.07 -1.15 1.78
C LYS A 75 29.55 -2.00 0.61
N SER A 76 28.40 -2.65 0.78
CA SER A 76 27.84 -3.52 -0.24
C SER A 76 27.10 -2.71 -1.31
N VAL A 77 27.16 -3.20 -2.55
CA VAL A 77 26.50 -2.60 -3.72
C VAL A 77 24.97 -2.55 -3.56
N ALA A 78 24.41 -3.39 -2.66
CA ALA A 78 22.98 -3.39 -2.33
C ALA A 78 22.49 -2.10 -1.65
N PHE A 79 23.40 -1.19 -1.26
CA PHE A 79 23.06 0.07 -0.61
C PHE A 79 22.03 0.88 -1.41
N TYR A 80 22.22 1.05 -2.72
CA TYR A 80 21.33 1.88 -3.54
C TYR A 80 19.91 1.29 -3.65
N PRO A 81 19.72 -0.02 -3.93
CA PRO A 81 18.41 -0.65 -3.83
C PRO A 81 17.74 -0.47 -2.46
N PHE A 82 18.48 -0.70 -1.35
CA PHE A 82 17.92 -0.56 -0.02
C PHE A 82 17.56 0.88 0.34
N LEU A 83 18.34 1.86 -0.14
CA LEU A 83 18.03 3.28 0.01
C LEU A 83 16.74 3.64 -0.74
N ALA A 84 16.59 3.18 -1.98
CA ALA A 84 15.38 3.39 -2.77
C ALA A 84 14.13 2.80 -2.08
N PHE A 85 14.21 1.56 -1.59
CA PHE A 85 13.11 0.96 -0.82
C PHE A 85 12.83 1.72 0.47
N THR A 86 13.84 2.21 1.18
CA THR A 86 13.67 3.00 2.40
C THR A 86 12.91 4.30 2.11
N ILE A 87 13.23 5.00 1.02
CA ILE A 87 12.49 6.20 0.59
C ILE A 87 11.02 5.85 0.30
N ILE A 88 10.76 4.74 -0.39
CA ILE A 88 9.39 4.28 -0.66
C ILE A 88 8.64 3.98 0.65
N GLU A 89 9.28 3.33 1.63
CA GLU A 89 8.64 3.07 2.94
C GLU A 89 8.29 4.37 3.67
N ILE A 90 9.16 5.40 3.59
CA ILE A 90 8.87 6.72 4.18
C ILE A 90 7.64 7.35 3.52
N LEU A 91 7.52 7.25 2.19
CA LEU A 91 6.36 7.75 1.46
C LEU A 91 5.08 7.02 1.87
N ILE A 92 5.12 5.69 1.97
CA ILE A 92 3.97 4.88 2.38
C ILE A 92 3.57 5.15 3.84
N LEU A 93 4.55 5.27 4.74
CA LEU A 93 4.29 5.65 6.13
C LEU A 93 3.64 7.03 6.21
N SER A 94 4.06 7.97 5.37
CA SER A 94 3.44 9.31 5.29
C SER A 94 1.97 9.21 4.87
N VAL A 95 1.65 8.34 3.90
CA VAL A 95 0.25 8.05 3.50
C VAL A 95 -0.53 7.39 4.65
N ALA A 96 0.06 6.44 5.38
CA ALA A 96 -0.57 5.80 6.53
C ALA A 96 -0.86 6.79 7.67
N VAL A 97 0.06 7.71 7.95
CA VAL A 97 -0.14 8.80 8.93
C VAL A 97 -1.21 9.77 8.46
N PHE A 98 -1.23 10.12 7.17
CA PHE A 98 -2.27 10.95 6.57
C PHE A 98 -3.65 10.29 6.70
N HIS A 99 -3.74 8.99 6.39
CA HIS A 99 -4.94 8.18 6.60
C HIS A 99 -5.39 8.17 8.07
N GLY A 100 -4.45 8.08 9.01
CA GLY A 100 -4.72 8.16 10.44
C GLY A 100 -5.42 9.45 10.85
N ARG A 101 -5.01 10.59 10.27
CA ARG A 101 -5.62 11.91 10.50
C ARG A 101 -6.95 12.09 9.79
N THR A 102 -7.02 11.72 8.52
CA THR A 102 -8.22 11.84 7.68
C THR A 102 -8.58 10.47 7.10
N PRO A 103 -9.32 9.64 7.85
CA PRO A 103 -9.68 8.31 7.39
C PRO A 103 -10.64 8.43 6.21
N SER A 104 -10.17 8.04 5.03
CA SER A 104 -11.00 7.97 3.82
C SER A 104 -10.68 6.69 3.05
N LEU A 105 -11.71 6.09 2.46
CA LEU A 105 -11.58 4.89 1.63
C LEU A 105 -10.59 5.12 0.48
N SER A 106 -10.63 6.29 -0.15
CA SER A 106 -9.71 6.67 -1.24
C SER A 106 -8.24 6.62 -0.80
N VAL A 107 -7.91 7.16 0.37
CA VAL A 107 -6.53 7.14 0.89
C VAL A 107 -6.11 5.72 1.25
N LEU A 108 -7.03 4.91 1.78
CA LEU A 108 -6.76 3.50 2.04
C LEU A 108 -6.45 2.72 0.75
N LEU A 109 -7.21 2.95 -0.31
CA LEU A 109 -6.96 2.32 -1.63
C LEU A 109 -5.60 2.75 -2.21
N ILE A 110 -5.22 4.02 -2.07
CA ILE A 110 -3.89 4.51 -2.46
C ILE A 110 -2.80 3.77 -1.66
N TYR A 111 -2.98 3.65 -0.35
CA TYR A 111 -2.04 2.91 0.51
C TYR A 111 -1.88 1.45 0.05
N ILE A 112 -2.98 0.75 -0.22
CA ILE A 112 -2.97 -0.64 -0.72
C ILE A 112 -2.26 -0.72 -2.07
N ALA A 113 -2.55 0.18 -3.00
CA ALA A 113 -1.92 0.22 -4.31
C ALA A 113 -0.40 0.41 -4.20
N LEU A 114 0.06 1.32 -3.33
CA LEU A 114 1.49 1.54 -3.09
C LEU A 114 2.17 0.29 -2.51
N GLU A 115 1.52 -0.42 -1.59
CA GLU A 115 2.03 -1.69 -1.04
C GLU A 115 2.21 -2.76 -2.11
N ILE A 116 1.23 -2.90 -3.02
CA ILE A 116 1.29 -3.85 -4.12
C ILE A 116 2.41 -3.48 -5.10
N VAL A 117 2.48 -2.21 -5.53
CA VAL A 117 3.53 -1.74 -6.45
C VAL A 117 4.92 -1.95 -5.86
N LYS A 118 5.11 -1.68 -4.56
CA LYS A 118 6.37 -1.93 -3.85
C LYS A 118 6.73 -3.42 -3.87
N ALA A 119 5.78 -4.30 -3.58
CA ALA A 119 6.01 -5.74 -3.60
C ALA A 119 6.37 -6.24 -5.02
N LEU A 120 5.67 -5.74 -6.05
CA LEU A 120 6.00 -6.04 -7.44
C LEU A 120 7.40 -5.57 -7.80
N ALA A 121 7.79 -4.35 -7.43
CA ALA A 121 9.14 -3.83 -7.67
C ALA A 121 10.21 -4.70 -6.98
N ALA A 122 9.96 -5.16 -5.75
CA ALA A 122 10.86 -6.07 -5.04
C ALA A 122 10.99 -7.43 -5.74
N ILE A 123 9.87 -8.01 -6.20
CA ILE A 123 9.88 -9.29 -6.94
C ILE A 123 10.60 -9.12 -8.29
N THR A 124 10.30 -8.06 -9.04
CA THR A 124 10.98 -7.76 -10.31
C THR A 124 12.48 -7.61 -10.10
N LEU A 125 12.91 -6.87 -9.07
CA LEU A 125 14.33 -6.72 -8.77
C LEU A 125 14.97 -8.05 -8.38
N ALA A 126 14.31 -8.87 -7.57
CA ALA A 126 14.78 -10.21 -7.21
C ALA A 126 14.97 -11.08 -8.47
N LEU A 127 13.98 -11.10 -9.36
CA LEU A 127 14.04 -11.86 -10.62
C LEU A 127 15.15 -11.35 -11.54
N VAL A 128 15.31 -10.03 -11.71
CA VAL A 128 16.38 -9.44 -12.53
C VAL A 128 17.75 -9.84 -11.98
N THR A 129 17.95 -9.81 -10.66
CA THR A 129 19.23 -10.18 -10.05
C THR A 129 19.60 -11.66 -10.22
N VAL A 130 18.62 -12.55 -10.40
CA VAL A 130 18.88 -14.00 -10.58
C VAL A 130 18.89 -14.40 -12.06
N LEU A 131 17.90 -13.96 -12.85
CA LEU A 131 17.69 -14.42 -14.22
C LEU A 131 18.56 -13.69 -15.24
N TYR A 132 18.73 -12.38 -15.12
CA TYR A 132 19.52 -11.61 -16.10
C TYR A 132 21.02 -11.90 -15.98
N ASP A 133 21.44 -12.34 -14.80
CA ASP A 133 22.83 -12.35 -14.36
C ASP A 133 23.45 -13.77 -14.43
N HIS A 134 22.70 -14.76 -14.96
CA HIS A 134 23.09 -16.17 -15.05
C HIS A 134 23.35 -16.66 -16.49
N ASP A 135 22.96 -15.91 -17.53
CA ASP A 135 22.82 -16.48 -18.89
C ASP A 135 23.59 -15.74 -20.01
N LYS A 136 24.49 -14.81 -19.67
CA LYS A 136 25.36 -14.19 -20.68
C LYS A 136 26.81 -14.63 -20.49
N HIS A 137 27.45 -15.02 -21.58
CA HIS A 137 28.90 -15.17 -21.66
C HIS A 137 29.53 -13.76 -21.55
N CYS A 138 29.67 -13.26 -20.32
CA CYS A 138 30.13 -11.91 -19.98
C CYS A 138 31.64 -11.71 -20.16
N ALA A 139 32.23 -12.27 -21.22
CA ALA A 139 33.63 -12.07 -21.57
C ALA A 139 33.86 -10.80 -22.43
N VAL A 140 32.79 -10.21 -22.98
CA VAL A 140 32.89 -9.14 -24.00
C VAL A 140 32.13 -7.85 -23.62
N THR A 141 31.18 -7.90 -22.68
CA THR A 141 30.45 -6.70 -22.20
C THR A 141 30.10 -6.83 -20.71
N GLU A 142 30.23 -5.74 -19.94
CA GLU A 142 29.84 -5.66 -18.52
C GLU A 142 28.33 -5.92 -18.37
N CYS A 143 27.93 -7.18 -18.18
CA CYS A 143 26.51 -7.55 -18.08
C CYS A 143 25.94 -7.44 -16.64
N LYS A 144 26.74 -7.05 -15.65
CA LYS A 144 26.31 -6.98 -14.26
C LYS A 144 25.67 -5.62 -13.98
N ILE A 145 24.36 -5.59 -13.70
CA ILE A 145 23.66 -4.39 -13.19
C ILE A 145 24.18 -4.04 -11.78
N PHE A 146 24.51 -5.06 -10.99
CA PHE A 146 25.12 -4.93 -9.67
C PHE A 146 26.26 -5.95 -9.54
N ASP A 147 27.43 -5.53 -9.08
CA ASP A 147 28.57 -6.42 -8.90
C ASP A 147 28.49 -7.19 -7.57
N PHE A 148 27.50 -8.09 -7.46
CA PHE A 148 27.34 -8.97 -6.30
C PHE A 148 28.20 -10.22 -6.39
N THR A 149 28.75 -10.65 -5.25
CA THR A 149 29.24 -12.02 -5.11
C THR A 149 28.07 -13.03 -5.19
N PRO A 150 28.30 -14.29 -5.59
CA PRO A 150 27.22 -15.30 -5.68
C PRO A 150 26.45 -15.48 -4.36
N VAL A 151 27.15 -15.39 -3.22
CA VAL A 151 26.55 -15.50 -1.89
C VAL A 151 25.69 -14.28 -1.54
N GLU A 152 26.17 -13.06 -1.83
CA GLU A 152 25.39 -11.84 -1.61
C GLU A 152 24.15 -11.80 -2.49
N ARG A 153 24.24 -12.21 -3.75
CA ARG A 153 23.12 -12.29 -4.68
C ARG A 153 22.02 -13.22 -4.17
N PHE A 154 22.38 -14.41 -3.71
CA PHE A 154 21.43 -15.37 -3.15
C PHE A 154 20.73 -14.81 -1.90
N ARG A 155 21.49 -14.18 -1.00
CA ARG A 155 20.93 -13.54 0.21
C ARG A 155 20.01 -12.37 -0.14
N PHE A 156 20.41 -11.54 -1.09
CA PHE A 156 19.64 -10.40 -1.56
C PHE A 156 18.32 -10.83 -2.21
N PHE A 157 18.36 -11.87 -3.05
CA PHE A 157 17.16 -12.49 -3.64
C PHE A 157 16.17 -12.94 -2.56
N TRP A 158 16.61 -13.77 -1.61
CA TRP A 158 15.73 -14.27 -0.56
C TRP A 158 15.20 -13.16 0.34
N PHE A 159 16.03 -12.16 0.63
CA PHE A 159 15.59 -10.99 1.38
C PHE A 159 14.43 -10.27 0.66
N LEU A 160 14.58 -9.99 -0.63
CA LEU A 160 13.55 -9.30 -1.41
C LEU A 160 12.25 -10.11 -1.52
N ILE A 161 12.35 -11.42 -1.76
CA ILE A 161 11.19 -12.30 -1.84
C ILE A 161 10.48 -12.41 -0.49
N SER A 162 11.21 -12.61 0.61
CA SER A 162 10.63 -12.67 1.95
C SER A 162 9.99 -11.34 2.35
N LYS A 163 10.63 -10.20 2.05
CA LYS A 163 10.04 -8.88 2.31
C LYS A 163 8.79 -8.65 1.48
N ALA A 164 8.80 -8.98 0.19
CA ALA A 164 7.62 -8.86 -0.68
C ALA A 164 6.46 -9.73 -0.17
N ALA A 165 6.73 -10.99 0.21
CA ALA A 165 5.73 -11.89 0.76
C ALA A 165 5.14 -11.38 2.07
N PHE A 166 5.97 -10.91 3.01
CA PHE A 166 5.50 -10.38 4.29
C PHE A 166 4.71 -9.07 4.11
N SER A 167 5.18 -8.16 3.24
CA SER A 167 4.48 -6.91 2.92
C SER A 167 3.10 -7.19 2.31
N MET A 168 3.03 -8.13 1.37
CA MET A 168 1.76 -8.54 0.76
C MET A 168 0.82 -9.20 1.76
N PHE A 169 1.35 -10.07 2.64
CA PHE A 169 0.55 -10.67 3.71
C PHE A 169 -0.05 -9.59 4.63
N LEU A 170 0.76 -8.63 5.10
CA LEU A 170 0.25 -7.51 5.92
C LEU A 170 -0.76 -6.64 5.17
N CYS A 171 -0.58 -6.46 3.86
CA CYS A 171 -1.54 -5.76 3.02
C CYS A 171 -2.88 -6.51 2.94
N LEU A 172 -2.87 -7.83 2.78
CA LEU A 172 -4.08 -8.68 2.81
C LEU A 172 -4.78 -8.59 4.18
N VAL A 173 -4.03 -8.65 5.28
CA VAL A 173 -4.57 -8.50 6.65
C VAL A 173 -5.19 -7.10 6.81
N ALA A 174 -4.55 -6.05 6.32
CA ALA A 174 -5.09 -4.70 6.34
C ALA A 174 -6.40 -4.58 5.54
N MET A 175 -6.51 -5.24 4.38
CA MET A 175 -7.74 -5.26 3.60
C MET A 175 -8.86 -6.03 4.33
N ALA A 176 -8.54 -7.22 4.86
CA ALA A 176 -9.51 -8.07 5.55
C ALA A 176 -10.09 -7.42 6.82
N HIS A 177 -9.28 -6.61 7.52
CA HIS A 177 -9.70 -5.92 8.74
C HIS A 177 -10.03 -4.43 8.54
N SER A 178 -10.16 -3.96 7.31
CA SER A 178 -10.52 -2.56 7.06
C SER A 178 -12.01 -2.34 7.31
N PRO A 179 -12.39 -1.50 8.29
CA PRO A 179 -13.80 -1.16 8.52
C PRO A 179 -14.40 -0.40 7.34
N GLN A 180 -13.58 0.38 6.62
CA GLN A 180 -14.04 1.19 5.48
C GLN A 180 -14.37 0.34 4.27
N LEU A 181 -13.58 -0.71 4.02
CA LEU A 181 -13.82 -1.63 2.91
C LEU A 181 -15.04 -2.50 3.21
N HIS A 182 -15.22 -2.89 4.48
CA HIS A 182 -16.40 -3.62 4.93
C HIS A 182 -17.69 -2.80 4.76
N ASP A 183 -17.68 -1.53 5.18
CA ASP A 183 -18.83 -0.64 5.02
C ASP A 183 -19.14 -0.37 3.53
N TYR A 184 -18.13 -0.22 2.67
CA TYR A 184 -18.34 -0.07 1.22
C TYR A 184 -19.00 -1.29 0.58
N ASN A 185 -18.52 -2.51 0.90
CA ASN A 185 -19.08 -3.74 0.36
C ASN A 185 -20.52 -3.98 0.84
N ALA A 186 -20.83 -3.66 2.11
CA ALA A 186 -22.18 -3.80 2.65
C ALA A 186 -23.20 -2.83 2.02
N GLU A 187 -22.76 -1.64 1.56
CA GLU A 187 -23.63 -0.71 0.83
C GLU A 187 -23.96 -1.20 -0.59
N ASP A 188 -23.06 -1.96 -1.24
CA ASP A 188 -23.28 -2.53 -2.58
C ASP A 188 -24.27 -3.71 -2.52
N ASP A 189 -24.14 -4.60 -1.52
CA ASP A 189 -25.03 -5.75 -1.32
C ASP A 189 -26.48 -5.36 -0.96
N THR A 190 -26.72 -4.12 -0.55
CA THR A 190 -28.05 -3.61 -0.16
C THR A 190 -28.69 -2.71 -1.21
N ALA A 191 -28.03 -2.49 -2.36
CA ALA A 191 -28.66 -1.83 -3.49
C ALA A 191 -29.81 -2.71 -4.01
N PRO A 192 -31.05 -2.21 -4.09
CA PRO A 192 -32.14 -2.98 -4.65
C PRO A 192 -31.80 -3.30 -6.11
N LEU A 193 -31.74 -4.60 -6.44
CA LEU A 193 -31.69 -5.07 -7.83
C LEU A 193 -32.95 -4.56 -8.52
N SER A 194 -32.84 -3.42 -9.21
CA SER A 194 -33.88 -2.92 -10.09
C SER A 194 -33.92 -3.83 -11.32
N PHE A 195 -34.77 -4.85 -11.26
CA PHE A 195 -35.26 -5.58 -12.43
C PHE A 195 -36.49 -4.88 -13.00
#